data_AF-A0A2S9GR01-F1
#
_entry.id   AF-A0A2S9GR01-F1
#
_cell.length_a   1.000
_cell.length_b   1.000
_cell.length_c   1.000
_cell.angle_alpha   90.00
_cell.angle_beta   90.00
_cell.angle_gamma   90.00
#
_symmetry.space_group_name_H-M   'P 1'
#
loop_
_entity.id
_entity.type
_entity.pdbx_description
1 polymer ?
#
loop_
_entity_poly.entity_id
_entity_poly.type
_entity_poly.pdbx_seq_one_letter_code
_entity_poly.pdbx_strand_id
1 'polypeptide(L)' 'PLILTSSDAVDATRRRLGSLAEVVDASGAQHDSVDLRLALGLLAERGLRRMLTEGGPGILGLFTEQDLLD' A
#
# COMPACT_ATOMS: atom_id res chain seq x y z
N PRO A 1 2.21 -11.40 7.44
CA PRO A 1 2.24 -9.94 7.21
C PRO A 1 1.34 -9.54 6.04
N LEU A 2 0.86 -8.30 5.99
CA LEU A 2 0.14 -7.76 4.84
C LEU A 2 1.07 -6.82 4.08
N ILE A 3 1.24 -7.05 2.78
CA ILE A 3 2.04 -6.21 1.88
C ILE A 3 1.12 -5.65 0.80
N LEU A 4 1.07 -4.32 0.68
CA LEU A 4 0.45 -3.65 -0.45
C LEU A 4 1.55 -3.24 -1.43
N THR A 5 1.37 -3.53 -2.70
CA THR A 5 2.36 -3.24 -3.76
C THR A 5 1.67 -2.96 -5.09
N SER A 6 2.41 -2.65 -6.14
CA SER A 6 1.87 -2.32 -7.46
C SER A 6 1.60 -3.58 -8.30
N SER A 7 0.76 -3.44 -9.33
CA SER A 7 0.45 -4.50 -10.31
C SER A 7 1.72 -5.15 -10.87
N ASP A 8 2.70 -4.35 -11.27
CA ASP A 8 3.95 -4.84 -11.85
C ASP A 8 4.79 -5.69 -10.88
N ALA A 9 4.65 -5.44 -9.57
CA ALA A 9 5.43 -6.07 -8.52
C ALA A 9 4.70 -7.20 -7.78
N VAL A 10 3.37 -7.28 -7.85
CA VAL A 10 2.55 -8.13 -6.98
C VAL A 10 2.90 -9.62 -7.10
N ASP A 11 3.02 -10.13 -8.32
CA ASP A 11 3.28 -11.55 -8.55
C ASP A 11 4.71 -11.95 -8.20
N ALA A 12 5.69 -11.07 -8.49
CA ALA A 12 7.07 -11.28 -8.09
C ALA A 12 7.20 -11.29 -6.55
N THR A 13 6.49 -10.38 -5.88
CA THR A 13 6.47 -10.29 -4.42
C THR A 13 5.80 -11.51 -3.79
N ARG A 14 4.67 -11.98 -4.34
CA ARG A 14 4.02 -13.24 -3.93
C ARG A 14 4.96 -14.44 -4.04
N ARG A 15 5.64 -14.59 -5.18
CA ARG A 15 6.61 -15.69 -5.37
C ARG A 15 7.75 -15.63 -4.36
N ARG A 16 8.25 -14.43 -4.05
CA ARG A 16 9.37 -14.24 -3.11
C ARG A 16 8.99 -14.51 -1.65
N LEU A 17 7.79 -14.09 -1.24
CA LEU A 17 7.33 -14.22 0.15
C LEU A 17 6.59 -15.53 0.43
N GLY A 18 6.06 -16.20 -0.61
CA GLY A 18 5.31 -17.44 -0.46
C GLY A 18 4.14 -17.28 0.51
N SER A 19 3.99 -18.22 1.44
CA SER A 19 2.95 -18.19 2.47
C SER A 19 3.26 -17.28 3.67
N LEU A 20 4.41 -16.58 3.68
CA LEU A 20 4.80 -15.72 4.81
C LEU A 20 3.99 -14.41 4.87
N ALA A 21 3.39 -13.99 3.75
CA ALA A 21 2.63 -12.76 3.68
C ALA A 21 1.45 -12.86 2.71
N GLU A 22 0.36 -12.18 3.05
CA GLU A 22 -0.66 -11.78 2.08
C GLU A 22 -0.10 -10.59 1.29
N VAL A 23 -0.13 -10.69 -0.04
CA VAL A 23 0.34 -9.64 -0.94
C VAL A 23 -0.82 -9.20 -1.81
N VAL A 24 -1.15 -7.91 -1.71
CA VAL A 24 -2.31 -7.28 -2.33
C VAL A 24 -1.82 -6.25 -3.33
N ASP A 25 -2.42 -6.25 -4.50
CA ASP A 25 -2.24 -5.17 -5.47
C ASP A 25 -3.06 -3.96 -5.02
N ALA A 26 -2.36 -2.83 -4.87
CA ALA A 26 -2.92 -1.54 -4.54
C ALA A 26 -2.53 -0.48 -5.58
N SER A 27 -2.24 -0.89 -6.82
CA SER A 27 -2.13 0.02 -7.94
C SER A 27 -3.51 0.49 -8.41
N GLY A 28 -3.58 1.77 -8.77
CA GLY A 28 -4.73 2.37 -9.43
C GLY A 28 -4.57 2.30 -10.95
N ALA A 29 -4.72 3.45 -11.63
CA ALA A 29 -4.49 3.53 -13.07
C ALA A 29 -3.00 3.38 -13.48
N GLN A 30 -2.07 3.60 -12.55
CA GLN A 30 -0.63 3.47 -12.77
C GLN A 30 -0.14 2.14 -12.22
N HIS A 31 0.25 1.22 -13.10
CA HIS A 31 0.57 -0.18 -12.77
C HIS A 31 1.92 -0.36 -12.07
N ASP A 32 2.83 0.61 -12.18
CA ASP A 32 4.17 0.58 -11.63
C ASP A 32 4.27 1.23 -10.23
N SER A 33 3.19 1.85 -9.75
CA SER A 33 3.14 2.58 -8.48
C SER A 33 1.98 2.12 -7.59
N VAL A 34 2.11 2.40 -6.29
CA VAL A 34 1.03 2.19 -5.32
C VAL A 34 0.16 3.44 -5.29
N ASP A 35 -1.15 3.25 -5.45
CA ASP A 35 -2.13 4.30 -5.20
C ASP A 35 -2.44 4.33 -3.69
N LEU A 36 -2.02 5.41 -3.02
CA LEU A 36 -2.14 5.54 -1.56
C LEU A 36 -3.60 5.57 -1.11
N ARG A 37 -4.51 6.17 -1.89
CA ARG A 37 -5.94 6.22 -1.55
C ARG A 37 -6.57 4.85 -1.64
N LEU A 38 -6.25 4.10 -2.70
CA LEU A 38 -6.69 2.72 -2.84
C LEU A 38 -6.11 1.83 -1.72
N ALA A 39 -4.81 1.98 -1.43
CA ALA A 39 -4.16 1.23 -0.35
C ALA A 39 -4.85 1.44 1.01
N LEU A 40 -5.14 2.69 1.37
CA LEU A 40 -5.87 3.01 2.60
C LEU A 40 -7.31 2.48 2.57
N GLY A 41 -7.99 2.54 1.41
CA GLY A 41 -9.32 1.96 1.22
C GLY A 41 -9.36 0.45 1.47
N LEU A 42 -8.40 -0.30 0.90
CA LEU A 42 -8.26 -1.74 1.11
C LEU A 42 -8.00 -2.11 2.58
N LEU A 43 -7.29 -1.25 3.31
CA LEU A 43 -7.08 -1.41 4.75
C LEU A 43 -8.38 -1.11 5.54
N ALA A 44 -9.11 -0.07 5.16
CA ALA A 44 -10.38 0.30 5.78
C ALA A 44 -11.47 -0.78 5.58
N GLU A 45 -11.54 -1.40 4.40
CA GLU A 45 -12.41 -2.55 4.10
C GLU A 45 -12.13 -3.75 5.02
N ARG A 46 -10.87 -3.91 5.43
CA ARG A 46 -10.44 -4.90 6.43
C ARG A 46 -10.67 -4.44 7.88
N GLY A 47 -11.28 -3.28 8.09
CA GLY A 47 -11.54 -2.69 9.41
C GLY A 47 -10.39 -1.89 10.02
N LEU A 48 -9.28 -1.73 9.31
CA LEU A 48 -8.10 -0.97 9.76
C LEU A 48 -8.27 0.51 9.39
N ARG A 49 -9.00 1.26 10.22
CA ARG A 49 -9.38 2.66 9.92
C ARG A 49 -8.53 3.72 10.62
N ARG A 50 -7.66 3.31 11.55
CA ARG A 50 -6.72 4.19 12.26
C ARG A 50 -5.37 3.54 12.21
N MET A 51 -4.42 4.23 11.63
CA MET A 51 -3.10 3.71 11.32
C MET A 51 -2.07 4.74 11.75
N LEU A 52 -0.91 4.25 12.14
CA LEU A 52 0.25 5.09 12.37
C LEU A 52 1.08 5.08 11.09
N THR A 53 1.33 6.27 10.54
CA THR A 53 2.12 6.42 9.31
C THR A 53 3.58 6.62 9.69
N GLU A 54 4.39 5.59 9.47
CA GLU A 54 5.84 5.60 9.67
C GLU A 54 6.57 5.58 8.32
N GLY A 55 7.64 6.36 8.20
CA GLY A 55 8.44 6.43 6.99
C GLY A 55 9.45 7.56 7.00
N GLY A 56 10.28 7.61 5.97
CA GLY A 56 11.17 8.74 5.74
C GLY A 56 10.44 9.97 5.18
N PRO A 57 11.12 11.13 5.09
CA PRO A 57 10.52 12.37 4.62
C PRO A 57 9.84 12.28 3.25
N GLY A 58 10.38 11.47 2.33
CA GLY A 58 9.77 11.27 1.01
C GLY A 58 8.40 10.58 1.07
N ILE A 59 8.29 9.49 1.83
CA ILE A 59 7.02 8.77 1.98
C ILE A 59 6.01 9.64 2.73
N LEU A 60 6.40 10.26 3.84
CA LEU A 60 5.51 11.14 4.60
C LEU A 60 5.07 12.37 3.78
N GLY A 61 5.96 12.87 2.92
CA GLY A 61 5.65 13.89 1.92
C GLY A 61 4.52 13.47 0.98
N LEU A 62 4.58 12.26 0.41
CA LEU A 62 3.53 11.76 -0.50
C LEU A 62 2.15 11.69 0.18
N PHE A 63 2.07 11.25 1.44
CA PHE A 63 0.80 11.25 2.19
C PHE A 63 0.29 12.67 2.47
N THR A 64 1.21 13.60 2.74
CA THR A 64 0.88 15.02 2.99
C THR A 64 0.39 15.71 1.72
N GLU A 65 1.11 15.54 0.60
CA GLU A 65 0.78 16.10 -0.71
C GLU A 65 -0.60 15.65 -1.21
N GLN A 66 -1.00 14.44 -0.84
CA GLN A 66 -2.29 13.88 -1.20
C GLN A 66 -3.40 14.14 -0.17
N ASP A 67 -3.14 14.89 0.91
CA ASP A 67 -4.12 15.17 1.97
C ASP A 67 -4.70 13.87 2.59
N LEU A 68 -3.80 13.00 3.04
CA LEU A 68 -4.12 11.67 3.60
C LEU A 68 -3.73 11.51 5.08
N LEU A 69 -3.29 12.59 5.72
CA LEU A 69 -2.98 12.60 7.15
C LEU A 69 -4.08 13.38 7.90
N ASP A 70 -4.51 12.82 9.03
CA ASP A 70 -5.51 13.41 9.93
C ASP A 70 -4.91 14.42 10.92
#